data_AF-A0A8T5LD30-F1
#
_entry.id   AF-A0A8T5LD30-F1
#
_cell.length_a   1.000
_cell.length_b   1.000
_cell.length_c   1.000
_cell.angle_alpha   90.00
_cell.angle_beta   90.00
_cell.angle_gamma   90.00
#
_symmetry.space_group_name_H-M   'P 1'
#
loop_
_entity.id
_entity.type
_entity.pdbx_description
1 polymer ?
#
loop_
_entity_poly.entity_id
_entity_poly.type
_entity_poly.pdbx_seq_one_letter_code
_entity_poly.pdbx_strand_id
1 'polypeptide(L)' 'SLRSGIISFNIGKMNSHDVALILDENAKIMVRSGQHCVHSWFNAHGIEGSVRASFYLYNTEEEIDTFVDTLKKVQKLG' A
#
# COMPACT_ATOMS: atom_id res chain seq x y z
N SER A 1 -21.60 0.15 -4.01
CA SER A 1 -20.95 0.69 -2.80
C SER A 1 -19.99 1.78 -3.24
N LEU A 2 -20.17 3.01 -2.75
CA LEU A 2 -19.23 4.10 -3.02
C LEU A 2 -18.00 3.89 -2.12
N ARG A 3 -16.84 3.67 -2.72
CA ARG A 3 -15.54 3.60 -2.02
C ARG A 3 -14.80 4.92 -2.26
N SER A 4 -14.12 5.43 -1.24
CA SER A 4 -13.22 6.57 -1.39
C SER A 4 -11.93 6.16 -2.11
N GLY A 5 -11.08 7.14 -2.43
CA GLY A 5 -9.75 6.90 -3.03
C GLY A 5 -8.71 6.31 -2.07
N ILE A 6 -9.12 5.52 -1.07
CA ILE A 6 -8.23 4.90 -0.09
C ILE A 6 -8.24 3.38 -0.30
N ILE A 7 -7.06 2.81 -0.54
CA ILE A 7 -6.89 1.38 -0.79
C ILE A 7 -5.84 0.84 0.17
N SER A 8 -6.28 -0.03 1.09
CA SER A 8 -5.40 -0.83 1.94
C SER A 8 -5.19 -2.20 1.33
N PHE A 9 -3.95 -2.68 1.28
CA PHE A 9 -3.58 -3.95 0.67
C PHE A 9 -2.35 -4.57 1.34
N ASN A 10 -2.15 -5.85 1.07
CA ASN A 10 -0.97 -6.63 1.45
C ASN A 10 -0.54 -7.47 0.23
N ILE A 11 0.77 -7.75 0.11
CA ILE A 11 1.34 -8.55 -0.97
C ILE A 11 1.86 -9.86 -0.38
N GLY A 12 1.13 -10.95 -0.61
CA GLY A 12 1.51 -12.27 -0.10
C GLY A 12 1.75 -12.27 1.41
N LYS A 13 2.96 -12.69 1.82
CA LYS A 13 3.41 -12.68 3.22
C LYS A 13 4.43 -11.58 3.53
N MET A 14 4.61 -10.60 2.63
CA MET A 14 5.58 -9.53 2.83
C MET A 14 5.16 -8.60 3.97
N ASN A 15 6.12 -8.13 4.76
CA ASN A 15 5.84 -7.12 5.78
C ASN A 15 5.44 -5.80 5.12
N SER A 16 4.39 -5.14 5.64
CA SER A 16 3.90 -3.90 5.05
C SER A 16 4.92 -2.75 5.07
N HIS A 17 5.85 -2.74 6.04
CA HIS A 17 6.92 -1.74 6.12
C HIS A 17 7.96 -1.93 5.01
N ASP A 18 8.34 -3.18 4.71
CA ASP A 18 9.28 -3.49 3.63
C ASP A 18 8.69 -3.12 2.27
N VAL A 19 7.41 -3.43 2.03
CA VAL A 19 6.74 -3.05 0.78
C VAL A 19 6.72 -1.52 0.61
N ALA A 20 6.46 -0.77 1.69
CA ALA A 20 6.49 0.69 1.64
C ALA A 20 7.90 1.23 1.34
N LEU A 21 8.95 0.63 1.94
CA LEU A 21 10.33 1.00 1.67
C LEU A 21 10.72 0.74 0.21
N ILE A 22 10.39 -0.44 -0.32
CA ILE A 22 10.67 -0.81 -1.72
C ILE A 22 9.98 0.15 -2.70
N LEU A 23 8.75 0.57 -2.42
CA LEU A 23 8.01 1.54 -3.25
C LEU A 23 8.68 2.93 -3.26
N ASP A 24 9.15 3.40 -2.11
CA ASP A 24 9.86 4.68 -1.99
C ASP A 24 11.23 4.64 -2.68
N GLU A 25 12.01 3.59 -2.45
CA GLU A 25 13.36 3.46 -2.99
C GLU A 25 13.37 3.29 -4.52
N ASN A 26 12.48 2.43 -5.06
CA ASN A 26 12.52 2.08 -6.48
C ASN A 26 11.83 3.10 -7.40
N ALA A 27 10.81 3.80 -6.91
CA ALA A 27 9.93 4.58 -7.77
C ALA A 27 9.48 5.91 -7.15
N LYS A 28 9.97 6.27 -5.96
CA LYS A 28 9.57 7.49 -5.23
C LYS A 28 8.07 7.55 -4.96
N ILE A 29 7.47 6.39 -4.73
CA ILE A 29 6.05 6.26 -4.42
C ILE A 29 5.88 6.28 -2.91
N MET A 30 5.20 7.30 -2.42
CA MET A 30 4.91 7.45 -1.00
C MET A 30 3.59 6.75 -0.63
N VAL A 31 3.68 5.79 0.30
CA VAL A 31 2.54 5.09 0.90
C VAL A 31 2.68 5.07 2.41
N ARG A 32 1.59 4.75 3.12
CA ARG A 32 1.65 4.50 4.57
C ARG A 32 1.62 3.01 4.86
N SER A 33 2.47 2.54 5.76
CA SER A 33 2.44 1.18 6.31
C SER A 33 2.05 1.17 7.79
N GLY A 34 1.62 0.01 8.28
CA GLY A 34 1.23 -0.22 9.67
C GLY A 34 -0.28 -0.38 9.89
N GLN A 35 -0.74 -0.08 11.10
CA GLN A 35 -2.13 -0.30 11.54
C GLN A 35 -3.04 0.93 11.40
N HIS A 36 -2.52 2.03 10.84
CA HIS A 36 -3.28 3.25 10.50
C HIS A 36 -4.11 3.83 11.65
N CYS A 37 -3.63 3.67 12.89
CA CYS A 37 -4.31 4.03 14.14
C CYS A 37 -5.59 3.21 14.46
N VAL A 38 -5.84 2.10 13.75
CA VAL A 38 -7.01 1.21 13.96
C VAL A 38 -6.58 -0.15 14.54
N HIS A 39 -5.69 -0.13 15.54
CA HIS A 39 -5.03 -1.30 16.14
C HIS A 39 -6.00 -2.41 16.54
N SER A 40 -7.14 -2.07 17.17
CA SER A 40 -8.14 -3.05 17.60
C SER A 40 -8.68 -3.89 16.45
N TRP A 41 -8.89 -3.29 15.27
CA TRP A 41 -9.38 -4.01 14.10
C TRP A 41 -8.32 -4.99 13.57
N PHE A 42 -7.07 -4.53 13.43
CA PHE A 42 -5.95 -5.38 12.97
C PHE A 42 -5.72 -6.57 13.91
N ASN A 43 -5.70 -6.32 15.22
CA ASN A 43 -5.52 -7.35 16.23
C ASN A 43 -6.65 -8.38 16.22
N ALA A 44 -7.91 -7.95 16.07
CA ALA A 44 -9.06 -8.85 16.01
C ALA A 44 -9.06 -9.75 14.76
N HIS A 45 -8.38 -9.35 13.68
CA HIS A 45 -8.28 -10.11 12.44
C HIS A 45 -6.94 -10.87 12.30
N GLY A 46 -6.04 -10.77 13.28
CA GLY A 46 -4.72 -11.40 13.22
C GLY A 46 -3.84 -10.87 12.08
N ILE A 47 -4.07 -9.62 11.66
CA ILE A 47 -3.29 -8.96 10.60
C ILE A 47 -2.33 -7.99 11.28
N GLU A 48 -1.03 -8.11 11.01
CA GLU A 48 0.00 -7.25 11.63
C GLU A 48 -0.13 -5.78 11.22
N GLY A 49 -0.39 -5.54 9.93
CA GLY A 49 -0.54 -4.22 9.35
C GLY A 49 -0.92 -4.28 7.88
N SER A 50 -1.00 -3.12 7.23
CA SER A 50 -1.23 -3.04 5.79
C SER A 50 -0.50 -1.87 5.16
N VAL A 51 -0.23 -1.97 3.87
CA VAL A 51 0.12 -0.82 3.04
C VAL A 51 -1.17 -0.09 2.66
N ARG A 52 -1.15 1.24 2.67
CA ARG A 52 -2.27 2.08 2.28
C ARG A 52 -1.83 3.12 1.27
N ALA A 53 -2.38 3.02 0.07
CA ALA A 53 -2.36 4.09 -0.93
C ALA A 53 -3.61 4.96 -0.74
N SER A 54 -3.45 6.28 -0.85
CA SER A 54 -4.54 7.24 -0.66
C SER A 54 -4.41 8.32 -1.71
N PHE A 55 -5.46 8.49 -2.50
CA PHE A 55 -5.49 9.38 -3.65
C PHE A 55 -6.38 10.59 -3.37
N TYR A 56 -6.04 11.71 -4.01
CA TYR A 56 -6.81 12.95 -3.96
C TYR A 56 -6.82 13.64 -5.33
N LEU A 57 -7.40 14.84 -5.38
CA LEU A 57 -7.67 15.62 -6.59
C LEU A 57 -6.44 15.91 -7.47
N TYR A 58 -5.24 15.83 -6.90
CA TYR A 58 -3.98 16.16 -7.57
C TYR A 58 -3.24 14.94 -8.11
N ASN A 59 -3.72 13.72 -7.84
CA ASN A 59 -3.09 12.52 -8.39
C ASN A 59 -3.47 12.34 -9.87
N THR A 60 -2.54 11.80 -10.66
CA THR A 60 -2.74 11.59 -12.10
C THR A 60 -2.78 10.12 -12.46
N GLU A 61 -3.35 9.79 -13.62
CA GLU A 61 -3.41 8.40 -14.09
C GLU A 61 -2.01 7.82 -14.35
N GLU A 62 -1.05 8.64 -14.78
CA GLU A 62 0.34 8.23 -14.99
C GLU A 62 1.05 7.85 -13.68
N GLU A 63 0.72 8.53 -12.57
CA GLU A 63 1.19 8.14 -11.23
C GLU A 63 0.61 6.77 -10.83
N ILE A 64 -0.67 6.51 -11.18
CA ILE A 64 -1.31 5.21 -10.94
C ILE A 64 -0.63 4.11 -11.76
N ASP A 65 -0.35 4.35 -13.04
CA ASP A 65 0.32 3.38 -13.90
C ASP A 65 1.71 3.02 -13.34
N THR A 66 2.49 4.04 -12.95
CA THR A 66 3.80 3.86 -12.31
C THR A 66 3.69 3.06 -11.02
N PHE A 67 2.66 3.34 -10.22
CA PHE A 67 2.38 2.61 -8.99
C PHE A 67 2.06 1.14 -9.24
N VAL A 68 1.13 0.86 -10.15
CA VAL A 68 0.69 -0.49 -10.48
C VAL A 68 1.85 -1.32 -11.07
N ASP A 69 2.66 -0.73 -11.94
CA ASP A 69 3.80 -1.43 -12.54
C ASP A 69 4.92 -1.69 -11.54
N THR A 70 5.13 -0.79 -10.59
CA THR A 70 6.06 -1.03 -9.47
C THR A 70 5.53 -2.15 -8.57
N LEU A 71 4.24 -2.14 -8.22
CA LEU A 71 3.62 -3.22 -7.43
C LEU A 71 3.75 -4.60 -8.09
N LYS A 72 3.54 -4.71 -9.41
CA LYS A 72 3.76 -5.96 -10.16
C LYS A 72 5.20 -6.46 -10.04
N LYS A 73 6.19 -5.56 -9.99
CA LYS A 73 7.59 -5.93 -9.77
C LYS A 73 7.81 -6.42 -8.34
N VAL A 74 7.27 -5.71 -7.34
CA VAL A 74 7.36 -6.12 -5.92
C VAL A 74 6.72 -7.49 -5.71
N GLN A 75 5.56 -7.74 -6.30
CA GLN A 75 4.86 -9.03 -6.21
C GLN A 75 5.71 -10.20 -6.73
N LYS A 76 6.59 -9.99 -7.72
CA LYS A 76 7.47 -11.04 -8.24
C LYS A 76 8.67 -11.35 -7.35
N LEU A 77 8.97 -10.49 -6.37
CA LEU A 77 10.07 -10.68 -5.42
C LEU A 77 9.66 -11.52 -4.21
N GLY A 78 8.37 -11.57 -3.88
CA GLY A 78 7.80 -12.34 -2.77
C GLY A 78 7.15 -13.64 -3.20
#